data_AF-A0A0F9S6M0-F1
#
_entry.id   AF-A0A0F9S6M0-F1
#
_cell.length_a   1.000
_cell.length_b   1.000
_cell.length_c   1.000
_cell.angle_alpha   90.00
_cell.angle_beta   90.00
_cell.angle_gamma   90.00
#
_symmetry.space_group_name_H-M   'P 1'
#
loop_
_entity.id
_entity.type
_entity.pdbx_description
1 polymer ?
#
loop_
_entity_poly.entity_id
_entity_poly.type
_entity_poly.pdbx_seq_one_letter_code
_entity_poly.pdbx_strand_id
1 'polypeptide(L)'
;NDVVFPYLKGTDLKDEKRVATRIKTITRNLNRRLQIVAEKLGIEKKLSMHIARHSFGNISGDKIPIQMLQKLYRHSSITTTVSYQSNFMHKETDDALEKVINF
;
A
#
# COMPACT_ATOMS: atom_id res chain seq x y z
N ASN A 1 20.90 7.26 -15.73
CA ASN A 1 19.78 6.63 -14.99
C ASN A 1 18.77 7.68 -14.63
N ASP A 2 17.59 7.61 -15.24
CA ASP A 2 16.43 8.42 -14.86
C ASP A 2 15.62 7.68 -13.79
N VAL A 3 14.93 8.41 -12.92
CA VAL A 3 14.11 7.84 -11.84
C VAL A 3 12.73 7.45 -12.37
N VAL A 4 12.19 6.33 -11.88
CA VAL A 4 10.83 5.86 -12.24
C VAL A 4 9.77 6.89 -11.82
N PHE A 5 9.98 7.58 -10.69
CA PHE A 5 9.07 8.61 -10.20
C PHE A 5 9.53 10.01 -10.64
N PRO A 6 8.80 10.69 -11.53
CA PRO A 6 9.18 12.01 -12.03
C PRO A 6 9.36 13.04 -10.91
N TYR A 7 8.62 12.91 -9.82
CA TYR A 7 8.68 13.81 -8.67
C TYR A 7 10.03 13.81 -7.93
N LEU A 8 10.84 12.76 -8.11
CA LEU A 8 12.17 12.62 -7.53
C LEU A 8 13.28 13.13 -8.47
N LYS A 9 12.98 13.52 -9.71
CA LYS A 9 13.97 14.07 -10.63
C LYS A 9 14.65 15.30 -10.02
N GLY A 10 15.96 15.39 -10.21
CA GLY A 10 16.79 16.47 -9.64
C GLY A 10 17.01 16.41 -8.12
N THR A 11 16.57 15.33 -7.45
CA THR A 11 16.90 15.09 -6.04
C THR A 11 18.21 14.32 -5.97
N ASP A 12 19.15 14.79 -5.14
CA ASP A 12 20.35 14.02 -4.82
C ASP A 12 19.94 12.78 -4.01
N LEU A 13 20.06 11.60 -4.62
CA LEU A 13 19.68 10.33 -4.02
C LEU A 13 20.67 9.83 -2.97
N LYS A 14 21.87 10.44 -2.89
CA LYS A 14 22.87 10.12 -1.86
C LYS A 14 22.58 10.83 -0.54
N ASP A 15 21.81 11.92 -0.57
CA ASP A 15 21.38 12.65 0.62
C ASP A 15 20.04 12.09 1.12
N GLU A 16 20.12 11.13 2.05
CA GLU A 16 18.95 10.47 2.63
C GLU A 16 17.95 11.45 3.26
N LYS A 17 18.44 12.52 3.91
CA LYS A 17 17.56 13.52 4.56
C LYS A 17 16.78 14.29 3.51
N ARG A 18 17.45 14.69 2.42
CA ARG A 18 16.81 15.39 1.30
C ARG A 18 15.79 14.50 0.59
N VAL A 19 16.13 13.24 0.35
CA VAL A 19 15.21 12.24 -0.23
C VAL A 19 13.98 12.07 0.64
N ALA A 20 14.16 11.82 1.94
CA ALA A 20 13.04 11.64 2.88
C ALA A 20 12.13 12.87 2.94
N THR A 21 12.71 14.08 2.98
CA THR A 21 11.96 15.35 2.97
C THR A 21 11.18 15.53 1.67
N ARG A 22 11.79 15.19 0.54
CA ARG A 22 11.17 15.26 -0.78
C ARG A 22 9.99 14.30 -0.86
N ILE A 23 10.15 13.05 -0.45
CA ILE A 23 9.08 12.04 -0.41
C ILE A 23 7.91 12.53 0.46
N LYS A 24 8.19 13.01 1.68
CA LYS A 24 7.14 13.55 2.59
C LYS A 24 6.34 14.67 1.92
N THR A 25 7.04 15.59 1.25
CA THR A 25 6.41 16.74 0.57
C THR A 25 5.54 16.29 -0.59
N ILE A 26 6.03 15.36 -1.42
CA ILE A 26 5.28 14.78 -2.54
C ILE A 26 4.02 14.07 -2.03
N THR A 27 4.15 13.20 -1.03
CA THR A 27 3.03 12.45 -0.45
C THR A 27 1.97 13.39 0.11
N ARG A 28 2.35 14.47 0.80
CA ARG A 28 1.40 15.49 1.27
C ARG A 28 0.64 16.14 0.12
N ASN A 29 1.33 16.48 -0.96
CA ASN A 29 0.70 17.08 -2.14
C ASN A 29 -0.23 16.12 -2.87
N LEU A 30 0.16 14.84 -3.00
CA LEU A 30 -0.70 13.81 -3.59
C LEU A 30 -1.96 13.58 -2.73
N ASN A 31 -1.83 13.51 -1.40
CA ASN A 31 -2.99 13.36 -0.51
C ASN A 31 -3.96 14.54 -0.63
N ARG A 32 -3.47 15.77 -0.77
CA ARG A 32 -4.34 16.95 -1.03
C ARG A 32 -5.09 16.82 -2.36
N ARG A 33 -4.42 16.36 -3.40
CA ARG A 33 -5.06 16.13 -4.71
C ARG A 33 -6.11 15.02 -4.63
N LEU A 34 -5.83 13.95 -3.89
CA LEU A 34 -6.80 12.88 -3.64
C LEU A 34 -8.04 13.38 -2.90
N GLN A 35 -7.88 14.29 -1.93
CA GLN A 35 -9.01 14.91 -1.24
C GLN A 35 -9.90 15.70 -2.22
N ILE A 36 -9.31 16.53 -3.09
CA ILE A 36 -10.07 17.29 -4.10
C ILE A 36 -10.83 16.33 -5.03
N VAL A 37 -10.22 15.20 -5.41
CA VAL A 37 -10.88 14.18 -6.23
C VAL A 37 -12.02 13.52 -5.45
N ALA A 38 -11.84 13.20 -4.18
CA ALA A 38 -12.88 12.62 -3.32
C ALA A 38 -14.10 13.53 -3.24
N GLU A 39 -13.89 14.83 -2.99
CA GLU A 39 -14.93 15.85 -2.92
C GLU A 39 -15.73 15.93 -4.24
N LYS A 40 -15.02 15.95 -5.38
CA LYS A 40 -15.67 15.97 -6.71
C LYS A 40 -16.48 14.73 -7.03
N LEU A 41 -16.11 13.58 -6.46
CA LEU A 41 -16.80 12.30 -6.67
C LEU A 41 -17.85 12.01 -5.59
N GLY A 42 -18.06 12.91 -4.62
CA GLY A 42 -18.99 12.68 -3.51
C GLY A 42 -18.53 11.56 -2.56
N ILE A 43 -17.23 11.27 -2.49
CA ILE A 43 -16.68 10.26 -1.59
C ILE A 43 -16.46 10.88 -0.22
N GLU A 44 -17.29 10.51 0.75
CA GLU A 44 -17.18 11.01 2.14
C GLU A 44 -15.99 10.42 2.90
N LYS A 45 -15.55 9.21 2.53
CA LYS A 45 -14.39 8.56 3.16
C LYS A 45 -13.11 9.28 2.77
N LYS A 46 -12.24 9.51 3.77
CA LYS A 46 -10.93 10.12 3.57
C LYS A 46 -10.08 9.27 2.62
N LEU A 47 -9.59 9.88 1.54
CA LEU A 47 -8.62 9.25 0.64
C LEU A 47 -7.19 9.67 0.99
N SER A 48 -6.28 8.71 1.02
CA SER A 48 -4.84 8.96 1.13
C SER A 48 -4.05 7.82 0.50
N MET A 49 -2.78 8.06 0.15
CA MET A 49 -1.90 7.02 -0.39
C MET A 49 -1.74 5.83 0.58
N HIS A 50 -1.75 6.09 1.90
CA HIS A 50 -1.68 5.03 2.90
C HIS A 50 -2.94 4.16 2.89
N ILE A 51 -4.13 4.78 2.83
CA ILE A 51 -5.40 4.05 2.72
C ILE A 51 -5.46 3.27 1.41
N ALA A 52 -5.05 3.85 0.29
CA ALA A 52 -5.00 3.15 -1.00
C ALA A 52 -4.09 1.90 -0.94
N ARG A 53 -2.92 2.00 -0.28
CA ARG A 53 -2.03 0.85 -0.04
C ARG A 53 -2.72 -0.23 0.79
N HIS A 54 -3.43 0.17 1.86
CA HIS A 54 -4.19 -0.77 2.70
C HIS A 54 -5.32 -1.44 1.93
N SER A 55 -6.09 -0.68 1.16
CA SER A 55 -7.16 -1.23 0.32
C SER A 55 -6.60 -2.22 -0.70
N PHE A 56 -5.48 -1.89 -1.35
CA PHE A 56 -4.83 -2.80 -2.29
C PHE A 56 -4.34 -4.08 -1.61
N GLY A 57 -3.67 -3.98 -0.45
CA GLY A 57 -3.16 -5.13 0.29
C GLY A 57 -4.25 -6.12 0.70
N ASN A 58 -5.35 -5.59 1.28
CA ASN A 58 -6.54 -6.36 1.62
C ASN A 58 -7.12 -7.06 0.37
N ILE A 59 -7.54 -6.30 -0.64
CA ILE A 59 -8.22 -6.86 -1.83
C ILE A 59 -7.34 -7.88 -2.58
N SER A 60 -6.03 -7.64 -2.62
CA SER A 60 -5.10 -8.53 -3.34
C SER A 60 -4.79 -9.80 -2.57
N GLY A 61 -4.85 -9.77 -1.23
CA GLY A 61 -4.71 -10.96 -0.37
C GLY A 61 -5.78 -12.00 -0.66
N ASP A 62 -7.02 -11.53 -0.80
CA ASP A 62 -8.17 -12.40 -1.04
C ASP A 62 -8.17 -13.01 -2.46
N LYS A 63 -7.59 -12.30 -3.44
CA LYS A 63 -7.72 -12.62 -4.87
C LYS A 63 -6.49 -13.23 -5.51
N ILE A 64 -5.31 -13.03 -4.96
CA ILE A 64 -4.04 -13.39 -5.60
C ILE A 64 -3.25 -14.33 -4.69
N PRO A 65 -2.81 -15.50 -5.19
CA PRO A 65 -1.97 -16.41 -4.43
C PRO A 65 -0.69 -15.72 -3.91
N ILE A 66 -0.29 -16.06 -2.69
CA ILE A 66 0.82 -15.40 -1.98
C ILE A 66 2.15 -15.42 -2.77
N GLN A 67 2.41 -16.47 -3.55
CA GLN A 67 3.60 -16.59 -4.40
C GLN A 67 3.61 -15.59 -5.57
N MET A 68 2.43 -15.27 -6.10
CA MET A 68 2.25 -14.26 -7.14
C MET A 68 2.32 -12.85 -6.55
N LEU A 69 1.76 -12.65 -5.35
CA LEU A 69 1.91 -11.40 -4.60
C LEU A 69 3.36 -11.06 -4.28
N GLN A 70 4.17 -12.05 -3.88
CA GLN A 70 5.60 -11.85 -3.68
C GLN A 70 6.26 -11.24 -4.92
N LYS A 71 5.97 -11.79 -6.11
CA LYS A 71 6.52 -11.29 -7.39
C LYS A 71 6.00 -9.89 -7.70
N LEU A 72 4.71 -9.63 -7.44
CA LEU A 72 4.07 -8.34 -7.69
C LEU A 72 4.64 -7.24 -6.79
N TYR A 73 4.85 -7.54 -5.51
CA TYR A 73 5.49 -6.64 -4.54
C TYR A 73 7.01 -6.57 -4.69
N ARG A 74 7.60 -7.46 -5.50
CA ARG A 74 9.05 -7.62 -5.67
C ARG A 74 9.78 -7.88 -4.35
N HIS A 75 9.14 -8.64 -3.45
CA HIS A 75 9.78 -9.10 -2.23
C HIS A 75 10.73 -10.26 -2.52
N SER A 76 11.86 -10.29 -1.82
CA SER A 76 12.88 -11.33 -1.97
C SER A 76 12.47 -12.68 -1.36
N SER A 77 11.47 -12.69 -0.46
CA SER A 77 10.99 -13.90 0.18
C SER A 77 9.47 -13.91 0.36
N ILE A 78 8.92 -15.12 0.39
CA ILE A 78 7.52 -15.37 0.75
C ILE A 78 7.26 -14.91 2.19
N THR A 79 8.20 -15.14 3.11
CA THR A 79 8.07 -14.73 4.53
C THR A 79 7.85 -13.23 4.69
N THR A 80 8.56 -12.40 3.92
CA THR A 80 8.34 -10.94 3.87
C THR A 80 6.93 -10.60 3.39
N THR A 81 6.42 -11.35 2.42
CA THR A 81 5.07 -11.15 1.87
C THR A 81 4.00 -11.58 2.86
N VAL A 82 4.19 -12.69 3.57
CA VAL A 82 3.28 -13.15 4.64
C VAL A 82 3.24 -12.15 5.79
N SER A 83 4.41 -11.69 6.26
CA SER A 83 4.49 -10.68 7.33
C SER A 83 3.90 -9.33 6.91
N TYR A 84 3.96 -9.01 5.61
CA TYR A 84 3.26 -7.85 5.08
C TYR A 84 1.74 -8.08 5.10
N GLN A 85 1.27 -9.24 4.61
CA GLN A 85 -0.16 -9.56 4.52
C GLN A 85 -0.84 -9.74 5.88
N SER A 86 -0.11 -10.17 6.91
CA SER A 86 -0.63 -10.29 8.27
C SER A 86 -1.07 -8.96 8.88
N ASN A 87 -0.64 -7.82 8.34
CA ASN A 87 -1.12 -6.49 8.77
C ASN A 87 -2.53 -6.16 8.26
N PHE A 88 -3.11 -7.01 7.41
CA PHE A 88 -4.42 -6.83 6.78
C PHE A 88 -5.40 -7.96 7.15
N MET A 89 -4.89 -9.16 7.42
CA MET A 89 -5.68 -10.32 7.84
C MET A 89 -6.12 -10.23 9.31
N HIS A 90 -7.14 -9.41 9.59
CA HIS A 90 -7.77 -9.37 10.93
C HIS A 90 -9.15 -10.02 10.96
N LYS A 91 -9.79 -10.23 9.81
CA LYS A 91 -11.17 -10.72 9.73
C LYS A 91 -11.28 -12.16 9.23
N GLU A 92 -10.38 -12.59 8.36
CA GLU A 92 -10.40 -13.93 7.78
C GLU A 92 -9.99 -15.04 8.76
N THR A 93 -9.15 -14.75 9.75
CA THR A 93 -8.80 -15.73 10.79
C THR A 93 -10.02 -16.16 11.58
N ASP A 94 -10.91 -15.22 11.88
CA ASP A 94 -12.13 -15.49 12.63
C ASP A 94 -13.13 -16.27 11.76
N ASP A 95 -13.32 -15.86 10.50
CA ASP A 95 -14.17 -16.57 9.53
C ASP A 95 -13.64 -17.99 9.20
N ALA A 96 -12.32 -18.18 9.16
CA ALA A 96 -11.71 -19.49 8.95
C ALA A 96 -11.82 -20.37 10.20
N LEU A 97 -11.72 -19.79 11.39
CA LEU A 97 -11.99 -20.48 12.64
C LEU A 97 -13.45 -20.95 12.69
N GLU A 98 -14.41 -20.09 12.35
CA GLU A 98 -15.84 -20.44 12.33
C GLU A 98 -16.15 -21.61 11.38
N LYS A 99 -15.49 -21.69 10.22
CA LYS A 99 -15.63 -22.83 9.30
C LYS A 99 -15.14 -24.16 9.88
N VAL A 100 -14.25 -24.12 10.85
CA VAL A 100 -13.69 -25.31 11.52
C VAL A 100 -14.40 -25.60 12.84
N ILE A 101 -15.02 -24.61 13.48
CA ILE A 101 -15.69 -24.78 14.78
C ILE A 101 -17.17 -25.16 14.63
N ASN A 102 -17.84 -24.78 13.54
CA ASN A 102 -19.24 -25.12 13.28
C ASN A 102 -19.45 -26.54 12.69
N PHE A 103 -18.76 -27.56 13.23
CA PHE A 103 -19.10 -28.97 12.99
C PHE A 103 -20.23 -29.45 13.89
#